data_AF-L1L2W9-F1
#
_entry.id   AF-L1L2W9-F1
#
_cell.length_a   1.000
_cell.length_b   1.000
_cell.length_c   1.000
_cell.angle_alpha   90.00
_cell.angle_beta   90.00
_cell.angle_gamma   90.00
#
_symmetry.space_group_name_H-M   'P 1'
#
loop_
_entity.id
_entity.type
_entity.pdbx_description
1 polymer ?
#
loop_
_entity_poly.entity_id
_entity_poly.type
_entity_poly.pdbx_seq_one_letter_code
_entity_poly.pdbx_strand_id
1 'polypeptide(L)'
;MLTIGAFAKACRLSPKALRLYDELDLLRPARVDPDTGYRYYAAEQLEQARLVAWLRRLGMPLARIRTVCSLDPGPAAREIRAYWAGVEAETATRRDLAAFLVDHLTGSSGKDTTMLELRYAALSDTGLVRAANQDTAYAGTRVLAVADGFGPAGAPASTAAVEALKTLDRETLPAGGVLNLLEDAVRGATTAVREIAGGGEDGTTLTAMLWTGSQLALVHIGDSRAYLLRDGELFRITHDHTVVQSMIDEGRLTPEEATAHPQRSLLLKALTTDDTISTPDLRLQDAHPADRYLLCSDGLSGVVPEPAIQRILTSVQDPETAVRRLITEANEAGGPDNVSCVVADVVAKP
;
A
#
# COMPACT_ATOMS: atom_id res chain seq x y z
N MET A 1 -16.30 -31.93 38.14
CA MET A 1 -16.76 -31.75 36.75
C MET A 1 -18.15 -31.13 36.75
N LEU A 2 -18.36 -30.11 35.94
CA LEU A 2 -19.63 -29.39 35.79
C LEU A 2 -20.29 -29.81 34.47
N THR A 3 -21.62 -29.94 34.48
CA THR A 3 -22.39 -30.11 33.23
C THR A 3 -22.28 -28.86 32.37
N ILE A 4 -22.41 -28.98 31.04
CA ILE A 4 -22.41 -27.81 30.14
C ILE A 4 -23.38 -26.70 30.58
N GLY A 5 -24.55 -27.06 31.14
CA GLY A 5 -25.53 -26.10 31.65
C GLY A 5 -25.06 -25.39 32.94
N ALA A 6 -24.51 -26.14 33.90
CA ALA A 6 -23.98 -25.58 35.14
C ALA A 6 -22.74 -24.69 34.88
N PHE A 7 -21.86 -25.14 33.98
CA PHE A 7 -20.67 -24.41 33.56
C PHE A 7 -21.05 -23.11 32.83
N ALA A 8 -21.96 -23.18 31.86
CA ALA A 8 -22.50 -22.02 31.13
C ALA A 8 -23.04 -20.94 32.09
N LYS A 9 -23.81 -21.35 33.11
CA LYS A 9 -24.34 -20.44 34.12
C LYS A 9 -23.21 -19.78 34.94
N ALA A 10 -22.18 -20.54 35.31
CA ALA A 10 -21.06 -20.05 36.11
C ALA A 10 -20.14 -19.05 35.37
N CYS A 11 -19.99 -19.18 34.06
CA CYS A 11 -19.21 -18.25 33.22
C CYS A 11 -20.06 -17.23 32.45
N ARG A 12 -21.39 -17.20 32.69
CA ARG A 12 -22.37 -16.34 31.99
C ARG A 12 -22.34 -16.47 30.46
N LEU A 13 -22.07 -17.68 29.96
CA LEU A 13 -22.13 -18.02 28.55
C LEU A 13 -23.37 -18.86 28.27
N SER A 14 -23.72 -19.02 26.99
CA SER A 14 -24.77 -19.97 26.60
C SER A 14 -24.16 -21.35 26.34
N PRO A 15 -24.89 -22.46 26.59
CA PRO A 15 -24.45 -23.80 26.19
C PRO A 15 -24.16 -23.91 24.69
N LYS A 16 -24.83 -23.11 23.84
CA LYS A 16 -24.55 -23.03 22.41
C LYS A 16 -23.17 -22.42 22.13
N ALA A 17 -22.79 -21.36 22.84
CA ALA A 17 -21.46 -20.76 22.71
C ALA A 17 -20.34 -21.74 23.12
N LEU A 18 -20.55 -22.52 24.18
CA LEU A 18 -19.57 -23.52 24.62
C LEU A 18 -19.35 -24.65 23.59
N ARG A 19 -20.40 -25.05 22.86
CA ARG A 19 -20.27 -26.00 21.74
C ARG A 19 -19.49 -25.39 20.58
N LEU A 20 -19.76 -24.14 20.24
CA LEU A 20 -19.00 -23.43 19.21
C LEU A 20 -17.52 -23.27 19.60
N TYR A 21 -17.22 -23.03 20.88
CA TYR A 21 -15.83 -22.89 21.33
C TYR A 21 -15.07 -24.21 21.34
N ASP A 22 -15.77 -25.31 21.57
CA ASP A 22 -15.23 -26.66 21.40
C ASP A 22 -14.85 -26.91 19.93
N GLU A 23 -15.77 -26.63 19.00
CA GLU A 23 -15.53 -26.77 17.55
C GLU A 23 -14.38 -25.90 17.03
N LEU A 24 -14.15 -24.74 17.63
CA LEU A 24 -13.10 -23.79 17.24
C LEU A 24 -11.80 -23.94 18.03
N ASP A 25 -11.66 -24.99 18.84
CA ASP A 25 -10.50 -25.24 19.70
C ASP A 25 -10.17 -24.08 20.67
N LEU A 26 -11.20 -23.33 21.03
CA LEU A 26 -11.10 -22.16 21.90
C LEU A 26 -11.29 -22.54 23.37
N LEU A 27 -12.16 -23.53 23.63
CA LEU A 27 -12.41 -24.09 24.96
C LEU A 27 -12.98 -25.51 24.84
N ARG A 28 -12.11 -26.51 24.79
CA ARG A 28 -12.50 -27.92 24.70
C ARG A 28 -13.09 -28.43 26.04
N PRO A 29 -14.14 -29.26 26.01
CA PRO A 29 -14.66 -29.91 27.22
C PRO A 29 -13.60 -30.86 27.79
N ALA A 30 -13.51 -30.92 29.11
CA ALA A 30 -12.60 -31.84 29.79
C ALA A 30 -13.03 -33.31 29.65
N ARG A 31 -14.32 -33.57 29.41
CA ARG A 31 -14.83 -34.90 29.05
C ARG A 31 -16.06 -34.77 28.17
N VAL A 32 -16.15 -35.62 27.15
CA VAL A 32 -17.37 -35.86 26.38
C VAL A 32 -17.82 -37.28 26.66
N ASP A 33 -19.10 -37.43 26.97
CA ASP A 33 -19.71 -38.75 27.13
C ASP A 33 -19.77 -39.46 25.77
N PRO A 34 -19.20 -40.67 25.64
CA PRO A 34 -19.06 -41.34 24.34
C PRO A 34 -20.39 -41.82 23.75
N ASP A 35 -21.38 -42.11 24.60
CA ASP A 35 -22.66 -42.68 24.17
C ASP A 35 -23.71 -41.58 23.89
N THR A 36 -23.66 -40.49 24.65
CA THR A 36 -24.67 -39.41 24.59
C THR A 36 -24.15 -38.10 23.99
N GLY A 37 -22.83 -37.96 23.80
CA GLY A 37 -22.19 -36.72 23.36
C GLY A 37 -22.26 -35.58 24.40
N TYR A 38 -22.65 -35.88 25.64
CA TYR A 38 -22.83 -34.88 26.68
C TYR A 38 -21.49 -34.33 27.18
N ARG A 39 -21.39 -33.00 27.29
CA ARG A 39 -20.13 -32.31 27.60
C ARG A 39 -20.01 -31.94 29.07
N TYR A 40 -18.84 -32.21 29.63
CA TYR A 40 -18.45 -31.88 30.99
C TYR A 40 -17.19 -31.04 30.98
N TYR A 41 -17.18 -30.01 31.84
CA TYR A 41 -16.09 -29.06 31.98
C TYR A 41 -15.51 -29.13 33.40
N ALA A 42 -14.21 -28.89 33.53
CA ALA A 42 -13.55 -28.80 34.83
C ALA A 42 -13.76 -27.41 35.46
N ALA A 43 -13.65 -27.28 36.78
CA ALA A 43 -13.88 -26.00 37.45
C ALA A 43 -12.77 -24.99 37.12
N GLU A 44 -11.57 -25.48 36.87
CA GLU A 44 -10.36 -24.76 36.50
C GLU A 44 -10.51 -24.07 35.13
N GLN A 45 -11.36 -24.61 34.25
CA GLN A 45 -11.65 -24.03 32.93
C GLN A 45 -12.50 -22.75 33.00
N LEU A 46 -13.02 -22.39 34.19
CA LEU A 46 -13.85 -21.20 34.37
C LEU A 46 -13.08 -19.90 34.10
N GLU A 47 -11.79 -19.84 34.41
CA GLU A 47 -10.97 -18.64 34.18
C GLU A 47 -10.77 -18.40 32.69
N GLN A 48 -10.40 -19.44 31.93
CA GLN A 48 -10.30 -19.38 30.48
C GLN A 48 -11.64 -19.01 29.83
N ALA A 49 -12.75 -19.60 30.29
CA ALA A 49 -14.08 -19.28 29.79
C ALA A 49 -14.47 -17.81 30.02
N ARG A 50 -14.10 -17.24 31.17
CA ARG A 50 -14.31 -15.81 31.47
C ARG A 50 -13.45 -14.90 30.60
N LEU A 51 -12.18 -15.26 30.39
CA LEU A 51 -11.28 -14.52 29.50
C LEU A 51 -11.83 -14.46 28.07
N VAL A 52 -12.27 -15.59 27.52
CA VAL A 52 -12.91 -15.65 26.20
C VAL A 52 -14.17 -14.76 26.16
N ALA A 53 -14.99 -14.78 27.21
CA ALA A 53 -16.18 -13.94 27.30
C ALA A 53 -15.84 -12.44 27.30
N TRP A 54 -14.79 -12.01 28.03
CA TRP A 54 -14.35 -10.63 28.06
C TRP A 54 -13.77 -10.17 26.72
N LEU A 55 -12.93 -10.97 26.08
CA LEU A 55 -12.34 -10.64 24.77
C LEU A 55 -13.41 -10.57 23.67
N ARG A 56 -14.43 -11.43 23.72
CA ARG A 56 -15.58 -11.29 22.82
C ARG A 56 -16.38 -10.02 23.06
N ARG A 57 -16.54 -9.62 24.33
CA ARG A 57 -17.21 -8.36 24.67
C ARG A 57 -16.42 -7.14 24.19
N LEU A 58 -15.10 -7.25 24.13
CA LEU A 58 -14.22 -6.25 23.49
C LEU A 58 -14.39 -6.19 21.96
N GLY A 59 -15.12 -7.13 21.36
CA GLY A 59 -15.31 -7.23 19.91
C GLY A 59 -14.24 -8.06 19.19
N MET A 60 -13.31 -8.68 19.92
CA MET A 60 -12.20 -9.42 19.32
C MET A 60 -12.70 -10.65 18.53
N PRO A 61 -12.22 -10.87 17.28
CA PRO A 61 -12.57 -12.04 16.50
C PRO A 61 -12.13 -13.35 17.16
N LEU A 62 -12.94 -14.42 17.06
CA LEU A 62 -12.70 -15.70 17.73
C LEU A 62 -11.34 -16.32 17.39
N ALA A 63 -10.86 -16.18 16.15
CA ALA A 63 -9.54 -16.65 15.73
C ALA A 63 -8.40 -15.98 16.51
N ARG A 64 -8.54 -14.69 16.81
CA ARG A 64 -7.54 -13.90 17.55
C ARG A 64 -7.63 -14.17 19.05
N ILE A 65 -8.85 -14.37 19.57
CA ILE A 65 -9.06 -14.84 20.95
C ILE A 65 -8.37 -16.20 21.18
N ARG A 66 -8.41 -17.10 20.19
CA ARG A 66 -7.70 -18.39 20.25
C ARG A 66 -6.21 -18.18 20.43
N THR A 67 -5.61 -17.30 19.64
CA THR A 67 -4.19 -16.93 19.77
C THR A 67 -3.91 -16.41 21.18
N VAL A 68 -4.70 -15.46 21.69
CA VAL A 68 -4.53 -14.90 23.04
C VAL A 68 -4.60 -15.99 24.12
N CYS A 69 -5.52 -16.95 24.00
CA CYS A 69 -5.68 -18.03 24.98
C CYS A 69 -4.54 -19.08 24.92
N SER A 70 -3.76 -19.11 23.84
CA SER A 70 -2.62 -20.02 23.67
C SER A 70 -1.28 -19.43 24.13
N LEU A 71 -1.25 -18.13 24.47
CA LEU A 71 -0.05 -17.39 24.82
C LEU A 71 0.11 -17.25 26.34
N ASP A 72 1.36 -17.06 26.78
CA ASP A 72 1.67 -16.65 28.14
C ASP A 72 1.10 -15.25 28.47
N PRO A 73 0.90 -14.89 29.76
CA PRO A 73 0.24 -13.64 30.15
C PRO A 73 0.86 -12.36 29.56
N GLY A 74 2.19 -12.30 29.43
CA GLY A 74 2.90 -11.14 28.86
C GLY A 74 2.62 -10.94 27.36
N PRO A 75 2.93 -11.93 26.50
CA PRO A 75 2.56 -11.90 25.09
C PRO A 75 1.05 -11.74 24.84
N ALA A 76 0.19 -12.42 25.61
CA ALA A 76 -1.26 -12.28 25.53
C ALA A 76 -1.71 -10.83 25.77
N ALA A 77 -1.14 -10.15 26.78
CA ALA A 77 -1.44 -8.74 27.03
C ALA A 77 -0.98 -7.82 25.90
N ARG A 78 0.17 -8.09 25.25
CA ARG A 78 0.61 -7.33 24.07
C ARG A 78 -0.33 -7.52 22.88
N GLU A 79 -0.80 -8.74 22.65
CA GLU A 79 -1.73 -9.04 21.57
C GLU A 79 -3.07 -8.30 21.74
N ILE A 80 -3.58 -8.24 22.99
CA ILE A 80 -4.78 -7.46 23.32
C ILE A 80 -4.56 -5.96 23.06
N ARG A 81 -3.41 -5.39 23.46
CA ARG A 81 -3.09 -3.97 23.21
C ARG A 81 -2.99 -3.68 21.71
N ALA A 82 -2.32 -4.54 20.95
CA ALA A 82 -2.20 -4.39 19.50
C ALA A 82 -3.56 -4.45 18.79
N TYR A 83 -4.44 -5.36 19.22
CA TYR A 83 -5.82 -5.39 18.73
C TYR A 83 -6.57 -4.09 19.05
N TRP A 84 -6.51 -3.62 20.30
CA TRP A 84 -7.24 -2.43 20.72
C TRP A 84 -6.73 -1.17 20.02
N ALA A 85 -5.41 -1.02 19.85
CA ALA A 85 -4.83 0.08 19.08
C ALA A 85 -5.32 0.10 17.62
N GLY A 86 -5.46 -1.07 16.99
CA GLY A 86 -6.06 -1.18 15.65
C GLY A 86 -7.54 -0.78 15.60
N VAL A 87 -8.32 -1.17 16.61
CA VAL A 87 -9.74 -0.76 16.74
C VAL A 87 -9.86 0.75 16.97
N GLU A 88 -9.00 1.34 17.81
CA GLU A 88 -8.96 2.78 18.05
C GLU A 88 -8.61 3.55 16.78
N ALA A 89 -7.62 3.09 16.01
CA ALA A 89 -7.23 3.68 14.73
C ALA A 89 -8.39 3.62 13.72
N GLU A 90 -9.00 2.45 13.52
CA GLU A 90 -10.14 2.29 12.60
C GLU A 90 -11.34 3.14 13.03
N THR A 91 -11.60 3.23 14.34
CA THR A 91 -12.68 4.06 14.89
C THR A 91 -12.39 5.54 14.70
N ALA A 92 -11.14 5.99 14.86
CA ALA A 92 -10.74 7.36 14.58
C ALA A 92 -10.99 7.69 13.11
N THR A 93 -10.56 6.85 12.16
CA THR A 93 -10.84 7.03 10.73
C THR A 93 -12.33 7.14 10.43
N ARG A 94 -13.15 6.24 10.98
CA ARG A 94 -14.61 6.28 10.79
C ARG A 94 -15.25 7.51 11.42
N ARG A 95 -14.75 7.97 12.57
CA ARG A 95 -15.21 9.18 13.23
C ARG A 95 -14.91 10.41 12.39
N ASP A 96 -13.72 10.48 11.81
CA ASP A 96 -13.30 11.61 10.97
C ASP A 96 -14.12 11.65 9.68
N LEU A 97 -14.42 10.49 9.07
CA LEU A 97 -15.37 10.38 7.95
C LEU A 97 -16.79 10.81 8.36
N ALA A 98 -17.28 10.40 9.52
CA ALA A 98 -18.60 10.78 9.99
C ALA A 98 -18.72 12.29 10.24
N ALA A 99 -17.69 12.90 10.83
CA ALA A 99 -17.61 14.35 11.01
C ALA A 99 -17.66 15.08 9.66
N PHE A 100 -16.85 14.64 8.70
CA PHE A 100 -16.86 15.15 7.33
C PHE A 100 -18.25 15.06 6.68
N LEU A 101 -18.93 13.92 6.79
CA LEU A 101 -20.26 13.73 6.20
C LEU A 101 -21.33 14.64 6.84
N VAL A 102 -21.26 14.86 8.16
CA VAL A 102 -22.16 15.79 8.86
C VAL A 102 -21.93 17.22 8.38
N ASP A 103 -20.68 17.67 8.26
CA ASP A 103 -20.35 19.00 7.79
C ASP A 103 -20.78 19.21 6.33
N HIS A 104 -20.55 18.21 5.48
CA HIS A 104 -20.95 18.20 4.08
C HIS A 104 -22.48 18.32 3.91
N LEU A 105 -23.25 17.53 4.66
CA LEU A 105 -24.72 17.51 4.54
C LEU A 105 -25.40 18.71 5.19
N THR A 106 -24.79 19.32 6.20
CA THR A 106 -25.35 20.49 6.89
C THR A 106 -25.00 21.81 6.21
N GLY A 107 -24.22 21.79 5.13
CA GLY A 107 -23.78 22.99 4.43
C GLY A 107 -22.85 23.88 5.25
N SER A 108 -22.32 23.37 6.37
CA SER A 108 -21.27 24.03 7.14
C SER A 108 -19.93 23.82 6.42
N SER A 109 -19.73 24.54 5.32
CA SER A 109 -18.38 24.72 4.80
C SER A 109 -17.54 25.52 5.80
N GLY A 110 -16.82 24.80 6.65
CA GLY A 110 -15.56 25.24 7.26
C GLY A 110 -15.56 25.46 8.78
N LYS A 111 -14.94 24.53 9.53
CA LYS A 111 -13.77 24.78 10.40
C LYS A 111 -13.26 23.48 11.06
N ASP A 112 -11.96 23.24 10.95
CA ASP A 112 -11.14 22.22 11.66
C ASP A 112 -11.15 20.75 11.20
N THR A 113 -11.28 20.51 9.89
CA THR A 113 -10.44 19.47 9.26
C THR A 113 -9.45 20.21 8.38
N THR A 114 -8.15 20.14 8.69
CA THR A 114 -7.10 20.63 7.80
C THR A 114 -7.28 19.92 6.45
N MET A 115 -7.90 20.60 5.49
CA MET A 115 -7.96 20.10 4.12
C MET A 115 -6.52 20.00 3.65
N LEU A 116 -6.06 18.81 3.29
CA LEU A 116 -4.72 18.62 2.76
C LEU A 116 -4.76 18.83 1.24
N GLU A 117 -3.77 19.50 0.71
CA GLU A 117 -3.55 19.67 -0.72
C GLU A 117 -2.15 19.20 -1.12
N LEU A 118 -1.97 18.89 -2.41
CA LEU A 118 -0.67 18.52 -2.95
C LEU A 118 -0.02 19.74 -3.61
N ARG A 119 1.21 20.04 -3.21
CA ARG A 119 2.13 20.86 -4.01
C ARG A 119 3.07 19.92 -4.74
N TYR A 120 3.11 19.97 -6.06
CA TYR A 120 3.79 18.95 -6.84
C TYR A 120 4.52 19.51 -8.04
N ALA A 121 5.51 18.75 -8.50
CA ALA A 121 6.18 18.97 -9.77
C ALA A 121 6.53 17.62 -10.41
N ALA A 122 6.51 17.58 -11.74
CA ALA A 122 6.96 16.45 -12.53
C ALA A 122 8.02 16.95 -13.51
N LEU A 123 9.07 16.16 -13.72
CA LEU A 123 10.04 16.42 -14.76
C LEU A 123 10.51 15.09 -15.35
N SER A 124 10.75 15.11 -16.67
CA SER A 124 11.25 13.98 -17.43
C SER A 124 12.32 14.49 -18.39
N ASP A 125 13.45 13.82 -18.41
CA ASP A 125 14.64 14.16 -19.17
C ASP A 125 15.14 12.95 -19.95
N THR A 126 15.61 13.16 -21.18
CA THR A 126 16.12 12.08 -22.03
C THR A 126 17.37 11.41 -21.45
N GLY A 127 18.09 12.08 -20.54
CA GLY A 127 19.42 11.67 -20.13
C GLY A 127 20.47 12.06 -21.18
N LEU A 128 21.70 11.58 -20.97
CA LEU A 128 22.86 11.96 -21.79
C LEU A 128 23.18 10.94 -22.90
N VAL A 129 22.70 9.70 -22.74
CA VAL A 129 23.07 8.57 -23.61
C VAL A 129 21.96 8.17 -24.57
N ARG A 130 20.69 8.23 -24.15
CA ARG A 130 19.56 7.80 -24.98
C ARG A 130 19.27 8.83 -26.08
N ALA A 131 18.84 8.35 -27.25
CA ALA A 131 18.52 9.21 -28.39
C ALA A 131 17.11 9.84 -28.30
N ALA A 132 16.23 9.23 -27.53
CA ALA A 132 14.85 9.65 -27.34
C ALA A 132 14.41 9.35 -25.90
N ASN A 133 13.43 10.12 -25.43
CA ASN A 133 12.80 9.89 -24.14
C ASN A 133 11.59 8.98 -24.32
N GLN A 134 11.59 7.84 -23.64
CA GLN A 134 10.51 6.87 -23.62
C GLN A 134 9.75 6.89 -22.29
N ASP A 135 10.20 7.69 -21.31
CA ASP A 135 9.48 7.90 -20.07
C ASP A 135 8.36 8.92 -20.22
N THR A 136 7.36 8.79 -19.36
CA THR A 136 6.35 9.82 -19.13
C THR A 136 6.19 10.06 -17.63
N ALA A 137 6.33 11.32 -17.21
CA ALA A 137 6.01 11.76 -15.85
C ALA A 137 4.80 12.72 -15.87
N TYR A 138 3.93 12.59 -14.88
CA TYR A 138 2.77 13.44 -14.72
C TYR A 138 2.48 13.74 -13.25
N ALA A 139 2.12 14.99 -12.98
CA ALA A 139 1.62 15.41 -11.69
C ALA A 139 0.44 16.36 -11.88
N GLY A 140 -0.69 15.97 -11.32
CA GLY A 140 -1.94 16.70 -11.28
C GLY A 140 -2.44 16.87 -9.86
N THR A 141 -3.63 17.46 -9.71
CA THR A 141 -4.22 17.76 -8.41
C THR A 141 -4.52 16.52 -7.58
N ARG A 142 -4.64 15.37 -8.24
CA ARG A 142 -4.99 14.09 -7.63
C ARG A 142 -4.08 12.97 -8.10
N VAL A 143 -3.65 12.97 -9.35
CA VAL A 143 -2.86 11.89 -9.93
C VAL A 143 -1.39 12.28 -10.00
N LEU A 144 -0.53 11.42 -9.49
CA LEU A 144 0.91 11.44 -9.70
C LEU A 144 1.27 10.14 -10.43
N ALA A 145 2.07 10.21 -11.50
CA ALA A 145 2.42 9.02 -12.26
C ALA A 145 3.81 9.14 -12.89
N VAL A 146 4.52 8.01 -12.93
CA VAL A 146 5.71 7.79 -13.75
C VAL A 146 5.51 6.45 -14.47
N ALA A 147 5.79 6.46 -15.77
CA ALA A 147 5.79 5.28 -16.62
C ALA A 147 7.07 5.29 -17.46
N ASP A 148 7.81 4.19 -17.40
CA ASP A 148 9.03 3.97 -18.18
C ASP A 148 8.70 3.05 -19.34
N GLY A 149 8.84 3.56 -20.57
CA GLY A 149 8.47 2.85 -21.79
C GLY A 149 9.65 2.12 -22.40
N PHE A 150 9.46 0.87 -22.80
CA PHE A 150 10.48 0.06 -23.46
C PHE A 150 10.00 -0.54 -24.78
N GLY A 151 10.96 -0.97 -25.59
CA GLY A 151 10.71 -1.43 -26.97
C GLY A 151 10.53 -0.28 -27.97
N PRO A 152 10.42 -0.60 -29.28
CA PRO A 152 10.14 0.39 -30.33
C PRO A 152 8.95 1.32 -30.04
N ALA A 153 7.90 0.82 -29.38
CA ALA A 153 6.72 1.60 -29.01
C ALA A 153 6.74 2.11 -27.56
N GLY A 154 7.91 2.15 -26.89
CA GLY A 154 8.01 2.54 -25.48
C GLY A 154 7.45 3.94 -25.16
N ALA A 155 7.85 4.97 -25.92
CA ALA A 155 7.38 6.34 -25.70
C ALA A 155 5.85 6.49 -25.85
N PRO A 156 5.21 5.99 -26.92
CA PRO A 156 3.76 6.07 -27.02
C PRO A 156 3.05 5.14 -26.01
N ALA A 157 3.65 4.01 -25.60
CA ALA A 157 3.10 3.15 -24.55
C ALA A 157 3.07 3.84 -23.17
N SER A 158 4.18 4.42 -22.71
CA SER A 158 4.24 5.15 -21.42
C SER A 158 3.28 6.34 -21.41
N THR A 159 3.20 7.06 -22.54
CA THR A 159 2.26 8.17 -22.71
C THR A 159 0.82 7.70 -22.55
N ALA A 160 0.42 6.61 -23.22
CA ALA A 160 -0.95 6.11 -23.13
C ALA A 160 -1.31 5.58 -21.75
N ALA A 161 -0.37 4.92 -21.05
CA ALA A 161 -0.59 4.48 -19.69
C ALA A 161 -0.89 5.65 -18.75
N VAL A 162 -0.12 6.74 -18.85
CA VAL A 162 -0.31 7.93 -18.03
C VAL A 162 -1.57 8.69 -18.43
N GLU A 163 -1.85 8.89 -19.71
CA GLU A 163 -3.07 9.56 -20.21
C GLU A 163 -4.35 8.86 -19.72
N ALA A 164 -4.37 7.54 -19.67
CA ALA A 164 -5.50 6.77 -19.14
C ALA A 164 -5.79 7.09 -17.66
N LEU A 165 -4.77 7.45 -16.87
CA LEU A 165 -4.94 7.85 -15.46
C LEU A 165 -5.34 9.32 -15.30
N LYS A 166 -5.00 10.21 -16.24
CA LYS A 166 -5.30 11.66 -16.12
C LYS A 166 -6.78 11.97 -16.04
N THR A 167 -7.64 11.07 -16.51
CA THR A 167 -9.10 11.20 -16.38
C THR A 167 -9.53 11.33 -14.91
N LEU A 168 -8.82 10.65 -14.01
CA LEU A 168 -9.09 10.64 -12.56
C LEU A 168 -8.86 11.99 -11.88
N ASP A 169 -8.11 12.91 -12.49
CA ASP A 169 -7.98 14.27 -11.99
C ASP A 169 -9.27 15.08 -12.12
N ARG A 170 -10.10 14.74 -13.10
CA ARG A 170 -11.34 15.47 -13.42
C ARG A 170 -12.58 14.80 -12.83
N GLU A 171 -12.48 13.54 -12.46
CA GLU A 171 -13.61 12.76 -11.95
C GLU A 171 -13.90 13.05 -10.47
N THR A 172 -15.19 12.99 -10.13
CA THR A 172 -15.62 12.99 -8.73
C THR A 172 -15.35 11.60 -8.16
N LEU A 173 -14.44 11.50 -7.18
CA LEU A 173 -14.13 10.20 -6.58
C LEU A 173 -15.35 9.69 -5.79
N PRO A 174 -15.72 8.41 -5.96
CA PRO A 174 -16.74 7.79 -5.14
C PRO A 174 -16.29 7.71 -3.67
N ALA A 175 -17.23 7.90 -2.75
CA ALA A 175 -17.00 7.73 -1.32
C ALA A 175 -16.82 6.24 -1.01
N GLY A 176 -15.56 5.79 -0.96
CA GLY A 176 -15.19 4.38 -0.88
C GLY A 176 -15.10 3.73 -2.26
N GLY A 177 -14.08 2.89 -2.47
CA GLY A 177 -13.83 2.25 -3.77
C GLY A 177 -12.71 2.87 -4.61
N VAL A 178 -11.84 3.68 -4.00
CA VAL A 178 -10.67 4.30 -4.66
C VAL A 178 -9.76 3.25 -5.27
N LEU A 179 -9.57 2.10 -4.61
CA LEU A 179 -8.81 0.99 -5.17
C LEU A 179 -9.47 0.37 -6.41
N ASN A 180 -10.80 0.22 -6.41
CA ASN A 180 -11.51 -0.30 -7.59
C ASN A 180 -11.42 0.68 -8.76
N LEU A 181 -11.54 1.98 -8.48
CA LEU A 181 -11.37 3.02 -9.50
C LEU A 181 -9.95 3.00 -10.09
N LEU A 182 -8.93 2.84 -9.23
CA LEU A 182 -7.54 2.73 -9.67
C LEU A 182 -7.31 1.44 -10.46
N GLU A 183 -7.90 0.32 -10.05
CA GLU A 183 -7.85 -0.95 -10.79
C GLU A 183 -8.50 -0.82 -12.18
N ASP A 184 -9.67 -0.20 -12.27
CA ASP A 184 -10.36 0.04 -13.54
C ASP A 184 -9.55 0.99 -14.45
N ALA A 185 -8.96 2.04 -13.88
CA ALA A 185 -8.11 2.96 -14.62
C ALA A 185 -6.84 2.28 -15.14
N VAL A 186 -6.24 1.38 -14.35
CA VAL A 186 -5.08 0.59 -14.77
C VAL A 186 -5.46 -0.42 -15.83
N ARG A 187 -6.66 -1.03 -15.76
CA ARG A 187 -7.18 -1.87 -16.84
C ARG A 187 -7.35 -1.07 -18.14
N GLY A 188 -7.83 0.17 -18.03
CA GLY A 188 -7.88 1.14 -19.11
C GLY A 188 -6.49 1.42 -19.69
N ALA A 189 -5.50 1.68 -18.83
CA ALA A 189 -4.10 1.87 -19.21
C ALA A 189 -3.52 0.65 -19.95
N THR A 190 -3.73 -0.57 -19.43
CA THR A 190 -3.31 -1.82 -20.09
C THR A 190 -3.91 -1.94 -21.49
N THR A 191 -5.20 -1.58 -21.63
CA THR A 191 -5.88 -1.61 -22.93
C THR A 191 -5.29 -0.58 -23.89
N ALA A 192 -5.06 0.64 -23.42
CA ALA A 192 -4.48 1.71 -24.23
C ALA A 192 -3.04 1.39 -24.69
N VAL A 193 -2.22 0.78 -23.82
CA VAL A 193 -0.87 0.30 -24.17
C VAL A 193 -0.96 -0.78 -25.24
N ARG A 194 -1.88 -1.75 -25.10
CA ARG A 194 -2.09 -2.82 -26.08
C ARG A 194 -2.49 -2.34 -27.46
N GLU A 195 -3.29 -1.27 -27.55
CA GLU A 195 -3.73 -0.70 -28.82
C GLU A 195 -2.61 0.01 -29.58
N ILE A 196 -1.62 0.54 -28.85
CA ILE A 196 -0.48 1.27 -29.42
C ILE A 196 0.68 0.34 -29.75
N ALA A 197 0.95 -0.61 -28.86
CA ALA A 197 2.06 -1.53 -29.02
C ALA A 197 1.80 -2.45 -30.23
N GLY A 198 2.78 -2.50 -31.14
CA GLY A 198 2.66 -3.22 -32.42
C GLY A 198 2.75 -4.75 -32.31
N GLY A 199 2.70 -5.28 -31.09
CA GLY A 199 3.08 -6.65 -30.71
C GLY A 199 4.58 -6.79 -30.42
N GLY A 200 4.96 -7.79 -29.62
CA GLY A 200 6.37 -8.09 -29.28
C GLY A 200 6.76 -7.67 -27.85
N GLU A 201 8.03 -7.32 -27.65
CA GLU A 201 8.60 -6.87 -26.35
C GLU A 201 8.26 -5.40 -26.02
N ASP A 202 7.22 -4.82 -26.62
CA ASP A 202 6.78 -3.46 -26.36
C ASP A 202 5.98 -3.37 -25.05
N GLY A 203 6.24 -2.34 -24.26
CA GLY A 203 5.48 -2.12 -23.04
C GLY A 203 5.96 -0.93 -22.23
N THR A 204 5.40 -0.82 -21.03
CA THR A 204 5.79 0.22 -20.08
C THR A 204 5.60 -0.25 -18.64
N THR A 205 6.42 0.28 -17.74
CA THR A 205 6.13 0.25 -16.29
C THR A 205 5.03 1.25 -15.96
N LEU A 206 4.43 1.12 -14.78
CA LEU A 206 3.52 2.14 -14.27
C LEU A 206 3.60 2.19 -12.75
N THR A 207 4.04 3.32 -12.23
CA THR A 207 3.93 3.65 -10.81
C THR A 207 3.11 4.92 -10.69
N ALA A 208 1.97 4.85 -10.01
CA ALA A 208 1.08 5.99 -9.88
C ALA A 208 0.41 6.05 -8.50
N MET A 209 0.06 7.26 -8.08
CA MET A 209 -0.65 7.52 -6.85
C MET A 209 -1.89 8.37 -7.12
N LEU A 210 -3.01 8.01 -6.51
CA LEU A 210 -4.27 8.74 -6.56
C LEU A 210 -4.63 9.31 -5.19
N TRP A 211 -4.73 10.63 -5.11
CA TRP A 211 -5.06 11.40 -3.92
C TRP A 211 -6.56 11.58 -3.75
N THR A 212 -7.05 11.22 -2.56
CA THR A 212 -8.47 11.28 -2.20
C THR A 212 -8.82 12.49 -1.33
N GLY A 213 -7.81 13.20 -0.80
CA GLY A 213 -7.97 14.27 0.20
C GLY A 213 -7.46 13.87 1.59
N SER A 214 -7.49 12.57 1.91
CA SER A 214 -7.01 12.04 3.20
C SER A 214 -6.14 10.79 3.06
N GLN A 215 -6.16 10.14 1.90
CA GLN A 215 -5.43 8.92 1.62
C GLN A 215 -4.82 8.95 0.22
N LEU A 216 -3.81 8.11 0.03
CA LEU A 216 -3.19 7.85 -1.25
C LEU A 216 -3.37 6.38 -1.62
N ALA A 217 -3.95 6.14 -2.79
CA ALA A 217 -3.94 4.81 -3.41
C ALA A 217 -2.75 4.71 -4.36
N LEU A 218 -1.82 3.79 -4.07
CA LEU A 218 -0.67 3.47 -4.90
C LEU A 218 -1.01 2.30 -5.82
N VAL A 219 -0.66 2.44 -7.10
CA VAL A 219 -0.53 1.33 -8.04
C VAL A 219 0.91 1.24 -8.53
N HIS A 220 1.43 0.02 -8.63
CA HIS A 220 2.79 -0.22 -9.09
C HIS A 220 2.91 -1.51 -9.91
N ILE A 221 3.56 -1.40 -11.06
CA ILE A 221 3.98 -2.51 -11.92
C ILE A 221 5.28 -2.13 -12.65
N GLY A 222 6.26 -3.02 -12.66
CA GLY A 222 7.62 -2.73 -13.15
C GLY A 222 8.61 -2.43 -12.03
N ASP A 223 9.63 -1.65 -12.33
CA ASP A 223 10.78 -1.35 -11.46
C ASP A 223 11.02 0.15 -11.23
N SER A 224 10.16 1.01 -11.77
CA SER A 224 10.00 2.38 -11.26
C SER A 224 9.66 2.35 -9.78
N ARG A 225 10.09 3.36 -9.01
CA ARG A 225 9.99 3.34 -7.57
C ARG A 225 9.16 4.50 -7.03
N ALA A 226 8.49 4.25 -5.91
CA ALA A 226 7.93 5.31 -5.08
C ALA A 226 8.55 5.29 -3.68
N TYR A 227 8.78 6.48 -3.14
CA TYR A 227 9.32 6.72 -1.81
C TYR A 227 8.43 7.70 -1.04
N LEU A 228 8.39 7.52 0.27
CA LEU A 228 7.82 8.44 1.25
C LEU A 228 8.94 9.00 2.12
N LEU A 229 9.10 10.31 2.15
CA LEU A 229 9.89 11.02 3.14
C LEU A 229 8.95 11.47 4.26
N ARG A 230 9.16 10.93 5.47
CA ARG A 230 8.41 11.30 6.68
C ARG A 230 9.37 11.44 7.86
N ASP A 231 9.21 12.51 8.62
CA ASP A 231 10.06 12.82 9.79
C ASP A 231 11.57 12.81 9.48
N GLY A 232 11.95 13.16 8.24
CA GLY A 232 13.34 13.19 7.77
C GLY A 232 13.89 11.84 7.29
N GLU A 233 13.12 10.76 7.40
CA GLU A 233 13.51 9.41 6.96
C GLU A 233 12.85 9.04 5.63
N LEU A 234 13.62 8.41 4.73
CA LEU A 234 13.15 8.01 3.41
C LEU A 234 12.79 6.52 3.41
N PHE A 235 11.54 6.21 3.04
CA PHE A 235 11.01 4.86 2.97
C PHE A 235 10.64 4.51 1.53
N ARG A 236 11.23 3.45 0.96
CA ARG A 236 10.76 2.88 -0.30
C ARG A 236 9.43 2.17 -0.07
N ILE A 237 8.38 2.57 -0.77
CA ILE A 237 7.02 2.05 -0.60
C ILE A 237 6.59 1.10 -1.73
N THR A 238 7.39 0.98 -2.78
CA THR A 238 7.26 -0.02 -3.85
C THR A 238 8.28 -1.16 -3.70
N HIS A 239 8.03 -2.24 -4.42
CA HIS A 239 8.91 -3.39 -4.49
C HIS A 239 9.09 -3.78 -5.95
N ASP A 240 10.32 -3.71 -6.45
CA ASP A 240 10.61 -3.83 -7.88
C ASP A 240 10.19 -5.20 -8.42
N HIS A 241 9.51 -5.19 -9.57
CA HIS A 241 9.12 -6.41 -10.27
C HIS A 241 10.22 -6.86 -11.24
N THR A 242 11.44 -7.06 -10.75
CA THR A 242 12.58 -7.53 -11.56
C THR A 242 13.02 -8.95 -11.17
N VAL A 243 13.70 -9.63 -12.09
CA VAL A 243 14.31 -10.95 -11.82
C VAL A 243 15.30 -10.89 -10.67
N VAL A 244 16.13 -9.83 -10.62
CA VAL A 244 17.13 -9.67 -9.56
C VAL A 244 16.49 -9.38 -8.21
N GLN A 245 15.38 -8.64 -8.14
CA GLN A 245 14.66 -8.43 -6.89
C GLN A 245 14.06 -9.76 -6.38
N SER A 246 13.51 -10.60 -7.25
CA SER A 246 13.04 -11.95 -6.87
C SER A 246 14.18 -12.82 -6.34
N MET A 247 15.38 -12.75 -6.96
CA MET A 247 16.55 -13.49 -6.48
C MET A 247 17.03 -12.98 -5.11
N ILE A 248 16.93 -11.68 -4.83
CA ILE A 248 17.22 -11.12 -3.49
C ILE A 248 16.20 -11.66 -2.48
N ASP A 249 14.91 -11.63 -2.81
CA ASP A 249 13.84 -12.08 -1.93
C ASP A 249 13.97 -13.58 -1.59
N GLU A 250 14.46 -14.37 -2.55
CA GLU A 250 14.79 -15.79 -2.39
C GLU A 250 16.12 -16.04 -1.63
N GLY A 251 16.88 -15.00 -1.30
CA GLY A 251 18.19 -15.09 -0.65
C GLY A 251 19.31 -15.64 -1.55
N ARG A 252 19.11 -15.59 -2.88
CA ARG A 252 20.08 -16.08 -3.89
C ARG A 252 21.07 -15.01 -4.34
N LEU A 253 20.73 -13.73 -4.16
CA LEU A 253 21.58 -12.58 -4.42
C LEU A 253 21.53 -11.61 -3.25
N THR A 254 22.65 -10.95 -3.01
CA THR A 254 22.68 -9.74 -2.17
C THR A 254 22.29 -8.50 -2.99
N PRO A 255 21.79 -7.42 -2.35
CA PRO A 255 21.51 -6.15 -3.05
C PRO A 255 22.73 -5.59 -3.80
N GLU A 256 23.93 -5.77 -3.25
CA GLU A 256 25.19 -5.34 -3.86
C GLU A 256 25.49 -6.13 -5.15
N GLU A 257 25.30 -7.45 -5.13
CA GLU A 257 25.51 -8.31 -6.30
C GLU A 257 24.47 -8.05 -7.41
N ALA A 258 23.22 -7.75 -7.03
CA ALA A 258 22.15 -7.49 -7.98
C ALA A 258 22.43 -6.29 -8.90
N THR A 259 23.14 -5.27 -8.39
CA THR A 259 23.44 -4.04 -9.14
C THR A 259 24.33 -4.30 -10.37
N ALA A 260 25.20 -5.31 -10.29
CA ALA A 260 26.11 -5.71 -11.36
C ALA A 260 25.61 -6.92 -12.17
N HIS A 261 24.41 -7.44 -11.87
CA HIS A 261 23.90 -8.65 -12.49
C HIS A 261 23.49 -8.40 -13.97
N PRO A 262 23.80 -9.31 -14.90
CA PRO A 262 23.46 -9.14 -16.32
C PRO A 262 21.97 -8.96 -16.61
N GLN A 263 21.11 -9.50 -15.74
CA GLN A 263 19.64 -9.43 -15.87
C GLN A 263 19.01 -8.39 -14.92
N ARG A 264 19.77 -7.38 -14.48
CA ARG A 264 19.28 -6.38 -13.51
C ARG A 264 18.04 -5.61 -13.97
N SER A 265 17.91 -5.36 -15.27
CA SER A 265 16.78 -4.64 -15.88
C SER A 265 15.71 -5.60 -16.44
N LEU A 266 15.79 -6.90 -16.16
CA LEU A 266 14.82 -7.86 -16.68
C LEU A 266 13.56 -7.84 -15.82
N LEU A 267 12.48 -7.27 -16.37
CA LEU A 267 11.17 -7.15 -15.73
C LEU A 267 10.42 -8.49 -15.67
N LEU A 268 9.81 -8.78 -14.53
CA LEU A 268 8.85 -9.87 -14.31
C LEU A 268 7.40 -9.43 -14.52
N LYS A 269 7.09 -8.15 -14.30
CA LYS A 269 5.77 -7.57 -14.54
C LYS A 269 5.91 -6.22 -15.22
N ALA A 270 5.11 -5.98 -16.25
CA ALA A 270 4.97 -4.70 -16.94
C ALA A 270 3.59 -4.63 -17.62
N LEU A 271 3.20 -3.44 -18.08
CA LEU A 271 2.06 -3.29 -18.98
C LEU A 271 2.53 -3.62 -20.40
N THR A 272 2.09 -4.75 -20.94
CA THR A 272 2.52 -5.26 -22.26
C THR A 272 1.33 -5.75 -23.08
N THR A 273 1.63 -6.18 -24.31
CA THR A 273 0.65 -6.76 -25.23
C THR A 273 0.19 -8.17 -24.85
N ASP A 274 0.93 -8.88 -24.00
CA ASP A 274 0.67 -10.30 -23.74
C ASP A 274 -0.58 -10.52 -22.87
N ASP A 275 -1.29 -11.61 -23.19
CA ASP A 275 -2.56 -12.00 -22.56
C ASP A 275 -2.41 -12.49 -21.11
N THR A 276 -1.19 -12.74 -20.65
CA THR A 276 -0.91 -12.92 -19.23
C THR A 276 -1.02 -11.57 -18.54
N ILE A 277 -2.22 -11.24 -18.05
CA ILE A 277 -2.46 -10.04 -17.24
C ILE A 277 -1.51 -10.10 -16.03
N SER A 278 -0.43 -9.32 -16.10
CA SER A 278 0.42 -9.08 -14.93
C SER A 278 -0.40 -8.25 -13.94
N THR A 279 -0.68 -8.81 -12.76
CA THR A 279 -1.45 -8.12 -11.75
C THR A 279 -0.58 -7.04 -11.09
N PRO A 280 -0.99 -5.76 -11.16
CA PRO A 280 -0.28 -4.69 -10.50
C PRO A 280 -0.46 -4.79 -8.98
N ASP A 281 0.50 -4.25 -8.25
CA ASP A 281 0.42 -4.12 -6.80
C ASP A 281 -0.43 -2.88 -6.47
N LEU A 282 -1.46 -3.06 -5.65
CA LEU A 282 -2.37 -2.00 -5.20
C LEU A 282 -2.31 -1.85 -3.68
N ARG A 283 -2.10 -0.63 -3.18
CA ARG A 283 -2.00 -0.35 -1.74
C ARG A 283 -2.69 0.97 -1.38
N LEU A 284 -3.35 1.02 -0.22
CA LEU A 284 -3.81 2.26 0.40
C LEU A 284 -2.79 2.71 1.45
N GLN A 285 -2.53 4.01 1.49
CA GLN A 285 -1.68 4.64 2.49
C GLN A 285 -2.36 5.87 3.08
N ASP A 286 -2.19 6.03 4.39
CA ASP A 286 -2.59 7.25 5.08
C ASP A 286 -1.55 8.34 4.83
N ALA A 287 -2.05 9.53 4.52
CA ALA A 287 -1.23 10.70 4.29
C ALA A 287 -1.31 11.65 5.49
N HIS A 288 -0.14 12.13 5.92
CA HIS A 288 0.00 13.08 6.99
C HIS A 288 0.49 14.43 6.43
N PRO A 289 0.13 15.55 7.10
CA PRO A 289 0.75 16.83 6.78
C PRO A 289 2.28 16.73 6.83
N ALA A 290 2.95 17.39 5.90
CA ALA A 290 4.41 17.37 5.69
C ALA A 290 5.00 16.06 5.15
N ASP A 291 4.18 15.06 4.81
CA ASP A 291 4.65 13.95 4.00
C ASP A 291 5.11 14.45 2.63
N ARG A 292 6.21 13.89 2.15
CA ARG A 292 6.72 14.14 0.81
C ARG A 292 6.87 12.82 0.06
N TYR A 293 6.29 12.74 -1.13
CA TYR A 293 6.38 11.58 -2.00
C TYR A 293 7.31 11.85 -3.17
N LEU A 294 8.07 10.83 -3.55
CA LEU A 294 8.85 10.79 -4.78
C LEU A 294 8.41 9.57 -5.59
N LEU A 295 8.02 9.75 -6.84
CA LEU A 295 7.95 8.68 -7.83
C LEU A 295 9.09 8.88 -8.82
N CYS A 296 9.78 7.83 -9.24
CA CYS A 296 10.85 7.94 -10.23
C CYS A 296 11.01 6.69 -11.10
N SER A 297 11.50 6.87 -12.32
CA SER A 297 11.97 5.76 -13.17
C SER A 297 13.30 5.21 -12.67
N ASP A 298 13.71 4.08 -13.22
CA ASP A 298 14.96 3.42 -12.84
C ASP A 298 16.19 4.27 -13.21
N GLY A 299 16.09 5.15 -14.22
CA GLY A 299 17.15 6.08 -14.60
C GLY A 299 17.53 7.07 -13.50
N LEU A 300 16.68 7.31 -12.50
CA LEU A 300 17.08 8.01 -11.26
C LEU A 300 17.69 7.03 -10.26
N SER A 301 16.93 6.02 -9.83
CA SER A 301 17.32 5.14 -8.72
C SER A 301 18.46 4.17 -9.03
N GLY A 302 18.76 3.97 -10.31
CA GLY A 302 19.84 3.13 -10.80
C GLY A 302 21.22 3.80 -10.76
N VAL A 303 21.26 5.14 -10.68
CA VAL A 303 22.52 5.90 -10.67
C VAL A 303 22.67 6.84 -9.47
N VAL A 304 21.57 7.30 -8.87
CA VAL A 304 21.58 8.15 -7.67
C VAL A 304 21.29 7.29 -6.44
N PRO A 305 22.26 7.14 -5.50
CA PRO A 305 22.04 6.36 -4.27
C PRO A 305 20.96 6.95 -3.37
N GLU A 306 20.22 6.10 -2.66
CA GLU A 306 19.13 6.52 -1.75
C GLU A 306 19.55 7.59 -0.72
N PRO A 307 20.74 7.54 -0.09
CA PRO A 307 21.18 8.61 0.82
C PRO A 307 21.33 9.98 0.14
N ALA A 308 21.62 10.02 -1.16
CA ALA A 308 21.65 11.27 -1.93
C ALA A 308 20.23 11.77 -2.24
N ILE A 309 19.33 10.87 -2.62
CA ILE A 309 17.91 11.17 -2.81
C ILE A 309 17.31 11.75 -1.53
N GLN A 310 17.49 11.08 -0.39
CA GLN A 310 16.98 11.55 0.93
C GLN A 310 17.49 12.95 1.26
N ARG A 311 18.78 13.22 1.04
CA ARG A 311 19.38 14.53 1.30
C ARG A 311 18.75 15.63 0.45
N ILE A 312 18.53 15.37 -0.84
CA ILE A 312 17.89 16.33 -1.76
C ILE A 312 16.45 16.59 -1.31
N LEU A 313 15.67 15.53 -1.08
CA LEU A 313 14.27 15.64 -0.66
C LEU A 313 14.12 16.32 0.71
N THR A 314 15.10 16.21 1.60
CA THR A 314 15.08 16.87 2.92
C THR A 314 15.50 18.34 2.84
N SER A 315 16.49 18.68 1.99
CA SER A 315 17.08 20.02 1.95
C SER A 315 16.38 20.99 1.00
N VAL A 316 15.79 20.50 -0.09
CA VAL A 316 15.18 21.33 -1.13
C VAL A 316 13.67 21.42 -0.92
N GLN A 317 13.17 22.52 -0.37
CA GLN A 317 11.76 22.63 0.03
C GLN A 317 10.78 22.72 -1.13
N ASP A 318 11.17 23.28 -2.27
CA ASP A 318 10.28 23.46 -3.41
C ASP A 318 10.28 22.22 -4.34
N PRO A 319 9.12 21.61 -4.65
CA PRO A 319 9.04 20.42 -5.51
C PRO A 319 9.67 20.60 -6.89
N GLU A 320 9.50 21.77 -7.52
CA GLU A 320 10.05 22.02 -8.85
C GLU A 320 11.58 22.06 -8.82
N THR A 321 12.13 22.72 -7.80
CA THR A 321 13.57 22.73 -7.56
C THR A 321 14.10 21.33 -7.22
N ALA A 322 13.33 20.53 -6.48
CA ALA A 322 13.70 19.17 -6.11
C ALA A 322 13.80 18.23 -7.33
N VAL A 323 12.78 18.21 -8.21
CA VAL A 323 12.82 17.37 -9.43
C VAL A 323 13.97 17.76 -10.35
N ARG A 324 14.23 19.07 -10.51
CA ARG A 324 15.37 19.57 -11.29
C ARG A 324 16.71 19.11 -10.70
N ARG A 325 16.84 19.16 -9.38
CA ARG A 325 18.07 18.72 -8.71
C ARG A 325 18.28 17.21 -8.82
N LEU A 326 17.23 16.41 -8.66
CA LEU A 326 17.30 14.95 -8.83
C LEU A 326 17.76 14.56 -10.23
N ILE A 327 17.18 15.17 -11.27
CA ILE A 327 17.59 14.93 -12.66
C ILE A 327 19.01 15.42 -12.93
N THR A 328 19.40 16.57 -12.38
CA THR A 328 20.78 17.08 -12.50
C THR A 328 21.77 16.06 -11.93
N GLU A 329 21.51 15.53 -10.75
CA GLU A 329 22.39 14.55 -10.10
C GLU A 329 22.45 13.22 -10.87
N ALA A 330 21.33 12.78 -11.46
CA ALA A 330 21.33 11.60 -12.33
C ALA A 330 22.18 11.81 -13.60
N ASN A 331 22.08 12.99 -14.21
CA ASN A 331 22.88 13.36 -15.37
C ASN A 331 24.36 13.55 -15.02
N GLU A 332 24.69 14.11 -13.85
CA GLU A 332 26.07 14.20 -13.34
C GLU A 332 26.67 12.81 -13.06
N ALA A 333 25.84 11.83 -12.69
CA ALA A 333 26.24 10.42 -12.57
C ALA A 333 26.39 9.69 -13.94
N GLY A 334 26.23 10.41 -15.05
CA GLY A 334 26.46 9.94 -16.41
C GLY A 334 25.19 9.84 -17.27
N GLY A 335 23.99 9.93 -16.68
CA GLY A 335 22.71 9.91 -17.39
C GLY A 335 22.57 8.76 -18.42
N PRO A 336 22.76 7.48 -18.02
CA PRO A 336 22.79 6.36 -18.95
C PRO A 336 21.41 6.02 -19.52
N ASP A 337 20.34 6.47 -18.87
CA ASP A 337 18.95 6.24 -19.27
C ASP A 337 18.10 7.50 -19.23
N ASN A 338 16.86 7.41 -19.69
CA ASN A 338 15.83 8.41 -19.45
C ASN A 338 15.62 8.56 -17.93
N VAL A 339 15.42 9.80 -17.47
CA VAL A 339 15.27 10.09 -16.04
C VAL A 339 14.00 10.87 -15.83
N SER A 340 13.07 10.27 -15.10
CA SER A 340 11.77 10.86 -14.82
C SER A 340 11.45 10.79 -13.35
N CYS A 341 10.92 11.88 -12.80
CA CYS A 341 10.47 11.90 -11.43
C CYS A 341 9.34 12.89 -11.18
N VAL A 342 8.58 12.59 -10.13
CA VAL A 342 7.51 13.42 -9.58
C VAL A 342 7.79 13.60 -8.09
N VAL A 343 7.79 14.84 -7.61
CA VAL A 343 7.83 15.16 -6.18
C VAL A 343 6.52 15.81 -5.80
N ALA A 344 5.91 15.35 -4.70
CA ALA A 344 4.67 15.90 -4.18
C ALA A 344 4.70 16.05 -2.65
N ASP A 345 4.32 17.23 -2.18
CA ASP A 345 4.23 17.58 -0.77
C ASP A 345 2.77 17.62 -0.33
N VAL A 346 2.48 16.93 0.75
CA VAL A 346 1.20 17.02 1.44
C VAL A 346 1.24 18.23 2.36
N VAL A 347 0.55 19.31 1.98
CA VAL A 347 0.49 20.54 2.75
C VAL A 347 -0.91 20.77 3.30
N ALA A 348 -1.00 21.40 4.48
CA ALA A 348 -2.28 21.89 4.97
C ALA A 348 -2.71 23.08 4.12
N LYS A 349 -3.95 23.02 3.61
CA LYS A 349 -4.59 24.13 2.91
C LYS A 349 -4.75 25.30 3.89
N PRO A 350 -4.28 26.50 3.53
CA PRO A 350 -4.25 27.66 4.41
C PRO A 350 -5.63 28.21 4.77
#